data_AF-A0A1V4UP45-F1
#
_entry.id   AF-A0A1V4UP45-F1
#
_cell.length_a   1.000
_cell.length_b   1.000
_cell.length_c   1.000
_cell.angle_alpha   90.00
_cell.angle_beta   90.00
_cell.angle_gamma   90.00
#
_symmetry.space_group_name_H-M   'P 1'
#
loop_
_entity.id
_entity.type
_entity.pdbx_description
1 polymer ?
#
loop_
_entity_poly.entity_id
_entity_poly.type
_entity_poly.pdbx_seq_one_letter_code
_entity_poly.pdbx_strand_id
1 'polypeptide(L)'
;MVDGDNQVTFAEVLTSPSDLKEFEAEIDYKRSLLGYLFDQPRVPFLMVASFNVSNYSAGRRILRTPHTIHLQTATCEEIKSGLNGRQRPPHGWKPGLPHTKMVRASDFTFKRAFDYQKFHDWERNWVFSSVSNEVDVKSTANPHETSMLVKKILYGGLYPSAIRTVCQEYEFSIRGKKIGFDEIKKQFSKVVLATDLPGYEPLMYFRSNQKREYLKMVQDRDGNFKFERFTPSRVGFFLWLESLGPSLGSRITSKILDAFSPR
;
A
#
# COMPACT_ATOMS: atom_id res chain seq x y z
N MET A 1 -19.23 8.89 2.68
CA MET A 1 -20.69 9.06 2.84
C MET A 1 -21.01 8.93 4.32
N VAL A 2 -22.16 9.43 4.76
CA VAL A 2 -22.68 9.19 6.11
C VAL A 2 -24.02 8.47 5.95
N ASP A 3 -24.20 7.35 6.63
CA ASP A 3 -25.46 6.60 6.57
C ASP A 3 -26.53 7.17 7.53
N GLY A 4 -27.67 6.49 7.63
CA GLY A 4 -28.77 6.88 8.51
C GLY A 4 -28.45 6.80 10.00
N ASP A 5 -27.42 6.05 10.38
CA ASP A 5 -26.95 5.85 11.75
C ASP A 5 -25.77 6.78 12.10
N ASN A 6 -25.51 7.78 11.26
CA ASN A 6 -24.41 8.72 11.38
C ASN A 6 -23.02 8.07 11.32
N GLN A 7 -22.89 6.95 10.60
CA GLN A 7 -21.63 6.24 10.39
C GLN A 7 -20.98 6.65 9.07
N VAL A 8 -19.67 6.92 9.11
CA VAL A 8 -18.87 7.08 7.91
C VAL A 8 -18.83 5.75 7.16
N THR A 9 -19.23 5.83 5.89
CA THR A 9 -19.27 4.73 4.93
C THR A 9 -18.40 5.10 3.73
N PHE A 10 -17.66 4.14 3.19
CA PHE A 10 -16.90 4.31 1.95
C PHE A 10 -17.48 3.44 0.84
N ALA A 11 -17.23 3.85 -0.40
CA ALA A 11 -17.69 3.15 -1.59
C ALA A 11 -16.52 2.95 -2.54
N GLU A 12 -16.51 1.82 -3.23
CA GLU A 12 -15.52 1.54 -4.26
C GLU A 12 -16.18 0.95 -5.50
N VAL A 13 -15.60 1.27 -6.66
CA VAL A 13 -16.10 0.83 -7.96
C VAL A 13 -15.15 -0.20 -8.55
N LEU A 14 -15.67 -1.37 -8.88
CA LEU A 14 -14.96 -2.49 -9.48
C LEU A 14 -15.38 -2.66 -10.94
N THR A 15 -14.43 -2.42 -11.84
CA THR A 15 -14.63 -2.55 -13.28
C THR A 15 -13.98 -3.80 -13.87
N SER A 16 -13.10 -4.47 -13.12
CA SER A 16 -12.38 -5.67 -13.56
C SER A 16 -12.30 -6.73 -12.45
N PRO A 17 -12.43 -8.03 -12.79
CA PRO A 17 -12.19 -9.11 -11.83
C PRO A 17 -10.72 -9.28 -11.41
N SER A 18 -9.76 -8.77 -12.20
CA SER A 18 -8.32 -8.89 -11.92
C SER A 18 -7.93 -8.32 -10.56
N ASP A 19 -8.69 -7.34 -10.09
CA ASP A 19 -8.28 -6.50 -8.97
C ASP A 19 -8.76 -7.09 -7.62
N LEU A 20 -9.67 -8.07 -7.65
CA LEU A 20 -10.42 -8.54 -6.47
C LEU A 20 -9.55 -9.00 -5.29
N LYS A 21 -8.39 -9.62 -5.54
CA LYS A 21 -7.53 -10.11 -4.45
C LYS A 21 -6.83 -8.97 -3.72
N GLU A 22 -6.26 -8.02 -4.46
CA GLU A 22 -5.63 -6.83 -3.86
C GLU A 22 -6.69 -5.94 -3.20
N PHE A 23 -7.87 -5.90 -3.80
CA PHE A 23 -8.99 -5.11 -3.34
C PHE A 23 -9.60 -5.61 -2.03
N GLU A 24 -9.63 -6.92 -1.79
CA GLU A 24 -10.06 -7.49 -0.50
C GLU A 24 -9.20 -6.92 0.65
N ALA A 25 -7.87 -6.98 0.52
CA ALA A 25 -6.94 -6.41 1.50
C ALA A 25 -7.09 -4.88 1.63
N GLU A 26 -7.36 -4.18 0.53
CA GLU A 26 -7.60 -2.74 0.56
C GLU A 26 -8.90 -2.35 1.29
N ILE A 27 -9.98 -3.12 1.09
CA ILE A 27 -11.25 -2.92 1.81
C ILE A 27 -11.04 -3.10 3.32
N ASP A 28 -10.36 -4.17 3.73
CA ASP A 28 -10.10 -4.45 5.14
C ASP A 28 -9.23 -3.36 5.78
N TYR A 29 -8.24 -2.86 5.04
CA TYR A 29 -7.44 -1.71 5.47
C TYR A 29 -8.31 -0.45 5.64
N LYS A 30 -9.16 -0.10 4.66
CA LYS A 30 -10.03 1.08 4.72
C LYS A 30 -11.03 0.99 5.87
N ARG A 31 -11.58 -0.20 6.13
CA ARG A 31 -12.44 -0.44 7.31
C ARG A 31 -11.71 -0.19 8.61
N SER A 32 -10.49 -0.74 8.75
CA SER A 32 -9.67 -0.56 9.95
C SER A 32 -9.31 0.92 10.16
N LEU A 33 -8.90 1.60 9.09
CA LEU A 33 -8.56 3.03 9.11
C LEU A 33 -9.74 3.91 9.47
N LEU A 34 -10.88 3.77 8.79
CA LEU A 34 -12.06 4.58 9.05
C LEU A 34 -12.67 4.25 10.42
N GLY A 35 -12.65 2.97 10.81
CA GLY A 35 -13.10 2.51 12.11
C GLY A 35 -12.30 3.16 13.23
N TYR A 36 -10.98 3.22 13.06
CA TYR A 36 -10.11 3.96 13.97
C TYR A 36 -10.39 5.47 13.94
N LEU A 37 -10.32 6.11 12.77
CA LEU A 37 -10.41 7.58 12.65
C LEU A 37 -11.72 8.14 13.21
N PHE A 38 -12.83 7.43 13.01
CA PHE A 38 -14.17 7.87 13.41
C PHE A 38 -14.68 7.18 14.68
N ASP A 39 -13.84 6.40 15.36
CA ASP A 39 -14.19 5.62 16.55
C ASP A 39 -15.46 4.77 16.31
N GLN A 40 -15.48 4.13 15.15
CA GLN A 40 -16.60 3.33 14.67
C GLN A 40 -16.27 1.85 14.83
N PRO A 41 -17.06 1.06 15.59
CA PRO A 41 -16.81 -0.36 15.75
C PRO A 41 -17.02 -1.14 14.45
N ARG A 42 -17.77 -0.56 13.51
CA ARG A 42 -18.07 -1.13 12.21
C ARG A 42 -18.10 -0.01 11.17
N VAL A 43 -17.60 -0.32 9.97
CA VAL A 43 -17.58 0.61 8.84
C VAL A 43 -18.33 -0.02 7.69
N PRO A 44 -19.53 0.50 7.35
CA PRO A 44 -20.26 0.04 6.19
C PRO A 44 -19.45 0.29 4.91
N PHE A 45 -19.61 -0.61 3.94
CA PHE A 45 -18.91 -0.58 2.68
C PHE A 45 -19.89 -0.78 1.53
N LEU A 46 -19.87 0.12 0.55
CA LEU A 46 -20.64 0.00 -0.69
C LEU A 46 -19.74 -0.43 -1.84
N MET A 47 -19.96 -1.63 -2.34
CA MET A 47 -19.30 -2.16 -3.53
C MET A 47 -20.20 -1.95 -4.76
N VAL A 48 -19.70 -1.24 -5.76
CA VAL A 48 -20.36 -1.11 -7.06
C VAL A 48 -19.55 -1.90 -8.09
N ALA A 49 -20.15 -2.86 -8.78
CA ALA A 49 -19.44 -3.71 -9.73
C ALA A 49 -20.13 -3.80 -11.08
N SER A 50 -19.36 -3.73 -12.17
CA SER A 50 -19.86 -3.92 -13.55
C SER A 50 -19.75 -5.37 -14.04
N PHE A 51 -19.62 -6.33 -13.12
CA PHE A 51 -19.56 -7.77 -13.39
C PHE A 51 -20.08 -8.54 -12.18
N ASN A 52 -20.38 -9.82 -12.36
CA ASN A 52 -20.86 -10.65 -11.25
C ASN A 52 -19.69 -11.07 -10.33
N VAL A 53 -19.56 -10.36 -9.21
CA VAL A 53 -18.49 -10.57 -8.21
C VAL A 53 -18.60 -11.94 -7.52
N SER A 54 -19.80 -12.53 -7.46
CA SER A 54 -20.03 -13.84 -6.81
C SER A 54 -19.41 -15.03 -7.53
N ASN A 55 -19.00 -14.85 -8.80
CA ASN A 55 -18.27 -15.87 -9.57
C ASN A 55 -16.83 -16.06 -9.07
N TYR A 56 -16.31 -15.15 -8.25
CA TYR A 56 -14.92 -15.13 -7.81
C TYR A 56 -14.81 -15.43 -6.32
N SER A 57 -13.77 -16.17 -5.92
CA SER A 57 -13.58 -16.58 -4.51
C SER A 57 -13.41 -15.37 -3.56
N ALA A 58 -12.57 -14.41 -3.91
CA ALA A 58 -12.40 -13.15 -3.18
C ALA A 58 -13.69 -12.35 -3.13
N GLY A 59 -14.40 -12.25 -4.26
CA GLY A 59 -15.69 -11.58 -4.33
C GLY A 59 -16.73 -12.17 -3.38
N ARG A 60 -16.84 -13.51 -3.31
CA ARG A 60 -17.72 -14.19 -2.35
C ARG A 60 -17.35 -13.90 -0.90
N ARG A 61 -16.07 -13.75 -0.56
CA ARG A 61 -15.63 -13.38 0.80
C ARG A 61 -16.01 -11.94 1.14
N ILE A 62 -15.76 -11.00 0.23
CA ILE A 62 -16.17 -9.60 0.39
C ILE A 62 -17.68 -9.49 0.62
N LEU A 63 -18.48 -10.19 -0.20
CA LEU A 63 -19.95 -10.21 -0.09
C LEU A 63 -20.47 -10.81 1.23
N ARG A 64 -19.74 -11.79 1.79
CA ARG A 64 -20.06 -12.39 3.11
C ARG A 64 -19.65 -11.52 4.28
N THR A 65 -18.81 -10.51 4.05
CA THR A 65 -18.36 -9.64 5.14
C THR A 65 -19.54 -8.77 5.59
N PRO A 66 -19.85 -8.71 6.90
CA PRO A 66 -20.96 -7.91 7.42
C PRO A 66 -20.87 -6.44 7.00
N HIS A 67 -22.02 -5.79 6.85
CA HIS A 67 -22.12 -4.38 6.45
C HIS A 67 -21.51 -4.07 5.08
N THR A 68 -21.43 -5.07 4.21
CA THR A 68 -21.16 -4.88 2.78
C THR A 68 -22.49 -4.79 2.02
N ILE A 69 -22.68 -3.70 1.30
CA ILE A 69 -23.77 -3.52 0.33
C ILE A 69 -23.17 -3.69 -1.06
N HIS A 70 -23.80 -4.50 -1.91
CA HIS A 70 -23.35 -4.74 -3.27
C HIS A 70 -24.39 -4.26 -4.28
N LEU A 71 -23.95 -3.41 -5.20
CA LEU A 71 -24.72 -2.96 -6.35
C LEU A 71 -24.05 -3.48 -7.62
N GLN A 72 -24.73 -4.36 -8.33
CA GLN A 72 -24.29 -4.78 -9.66
C GLN A 72 -24.93 -3.89 -10.71
N THR A 73 -24.10 -3.25 -11.54
CA THR A 73 -24.54 -2.48 -12.69
C THR A 73 -24.52 -3.34 -13.96
N ALA A 74 -25.01 -2.78 -15.07
CA ALA A 74 -24.67 -3.29 -16.40
C ALA A 74 -23.13 -3.29 -16.60
N THR A 75 -22.66 -4.07 -17.56
CA THR A 75 -21.23 -4.09 -17.91
C THR A 75 -20.76 -2.72 -18.40
N CYS A 76 -19.46 -2.44 -18.27
CA CYS A 76 -18.90 -1.18 -18.78
C CYS A 76 -19.21 -0.97 -20.26
N GLU A 77 -19.25 -2.04 -21.05
CA GLU A 77 -19.51 -1.98 -22.49
C GLU A 77 -20.97 -1.68 -22.81
N GLU A 78 -21.91 -2.21 -22.03
CA GLU A 78 -23.32 -1.84 -22.11
C GLU A 78 -23.57 -0.40 -21.65
N ILE A 79 -22.89 0.04 -20.58
CA ILE A 79 -22.98 1.44 -20.14
C ILE A 79 -22.45 2.37 -21.22
N LYS A 80 -21.29 2.04 -21.83
CA LYS A 80 -20.68 2.82 -22.90
C LYS A 80 -21.50 2.81 -24.18
N SER A 81 -22.20 1.73 -24.53
CA SER A 81 -23.06 1.70 -25.72
C SER A 81 -24.22 2.69 -25.63
N GLY A 82 -24.67 3.02 -24.41
CA GLY A 82 -25.62 4.11 -24.16
C GLY A 82 -25.02 5.52 -24.23
N LEU A 83 -23.69 5.66 -24.22
CA LEU A 83 -22.99 6.94 -24.34
C LEU A 83 -22.79 7.29 -25.81
N ASN A 84 -23.74 8.01 -26.40
CA ASN A 84 -23.56 8.57 -27.74
C ASN A 84 -22.39 9.58 -27.73
N GLY A 85 -21.29 9.27 -28.43
CA GLY A 85 -19.96 9.91 -28.41
C GLY A 85 -19.86 11.40 -28.82
N ARG A 86 -20.90 12.20 -28.63
CA ARG A 86 -20.96 13.63 -28.94
C ARG A 86 -21.62 14.49 -27.86
N GLN A 87 -21.70 14.03 -26.61
CA GLN A 87 -22.03 14.94 -25.51
C GLN A 87 -20.79 15.75 -25.11
N ARG A 88 -20.32 16.63 -26.02
CA ARG A 88 -19.64 17.83 -25.53
C ARG A 88 -20.66 18.55 -24.66
N PRO A 89 -20.31 18.94 -23.43
CA PRO A 89 -21.18 19.80 -22.66
C PRO A 89 -21.62 20.96 -23.56
N PRO A 90 -22.92 21.30 -23.62
CA PRO A 90 -23.40 22.43 -24.40
C PRO A 90 -22.52 23.66 -24.16
N HIS A 91 -22.33 24.52 -25.17
CA HIS A 91 -21.54 25.73 -24.97
C HIS A 91 -22.11 26.54 -23.80
N GLY A 92 -21.31 26.79 -22.76
CA GLY A 92 -21.78 27.42 -21.52
C GLY A 92 -22.28 26.46 -20.43
N TRP A 93 -22.15 25.14 -20.60
CA TRP A 93 -22.39 24.18 -19.52
C TRP A 93 -21.46 24.50 -18.34
N LYS A 94 -22.08 24.87 -17.23
CA LYS A 94 -21.41 24.96 -15.94
C LYS A 94 -21.74 23.69 -15.17
N PRO A 95 -20.77 23.05 -14.50
CA PRO A 95 -21.10 22.00 -13.55
C PRO A 95 -22.17 22.54 -12.59
N GLY A 96 -23.22 21.76 -12.37
CA GLY A 96 -24.28 22.12 -11.43
C GLY A 96 -23.71 22.41 -10.06
N LEU A 97 -24.43 23.21 -9.26
CA LEU A 97 -24.10 23.37 -7.85
C LEU A 97 -24.02 21.98 -7.19
N PRO A 98 -23.11 21.77 -6.22
CA PRO A 98 -23.05 20.53 -5.46
C PRO A 98 -24.43 20.17 -4.92
N HIS A 99 -24.79 18.89 -4.99
CA HIS A 99 -26.07 18.43 -4.45
C HIS A 99 -26.16 18.79 -2.96
N THR A 100 -27.35 19.11 -2.44
CA THR A 100 -27.55 19.59 -1.05
C THR A 100 -27.06 18.62 0.03
N LYS A 101 -26.95 17.33 -0.30
CA LYS A 101 -26.38 16.28 0.57
C LYS A 101 -24.85 16.14 0.48
N MET A 102 -24.18 16.90 -0.39
CA MET A 102 -22.72 16.91 -0.46
C MET A 102 -22.16 17.78 0.67
N VAL A 103 -21.25 17.20 1.43
CA VAL A 103 -20.50 17.86 2.51
C VAL A 103 -19.02 17.84 2.15
N ARG A 104 -18.25 18.84 2.61
CA ARG A 104 -16.81 18.83 2.33
C ARG A 104 -16.14 17.80 3.23
N ALA A 105 -15.14 17.12 2.70
CA ALA A 105 -14.34 16.18 3.50
C ALA A 105 -13.67 16.86 4.71
N SER A 106 -13.32 18.15 4.57
CA SER A 106 -12.76 18.99 5.65
C SER A 106 -13.72 19.24 6.80
N ASP A 107 -15.02 19.07 6.59
CA ASP A 107 -16.04 19.33 7.61
C ASP A 107 -16.17 18.13 8.57
N PHE A 108 -15.56 17.00 8.23
CA PHE A 108 -15.45 15.85 9.12
C PHE A 108 -14.32 16.03 10.12
N THR A 109 -14.62 15.79 11.39
CA THR A 109 -13.63 15.76 12.46
C THR A 109 -13.35 14.32 12.85
N PHE A 110 -12.06 13.95 12.90
CA PHE A 110 -11.65 12.65 13.42
C PHE A 110 -11.93 12.55 14.92
N LYS A 111 -12.41 11.39 15.35
CA LYS A 111 -12.65 11.06 16.77
C LYS A 111 -11.36 10.62 17.47
N ARG A 112 -10.44 10.02 16.72
CA ARG A 112 -9.12 9.60 17.22
C ARG A 112 -8.01 10.41 16.56
N ALA A 113 -6.96 10.70 17.32
CA ALA A 113 -5.77 11.34 16.78
C ALA A 113 -5.07 10.41 15.78
N PHE A 114 -4.63 10.96 14.66
CA PHE A 114 -3.96 10.19 13.61
C PHE A 114 -2.57 10.76 13.34
N ASP A 115 -1.56 10.04 13.84
CA ASP A 115 -0.15 10.35 13.61
C ASP A 115 0.51 9.12 12.98
N TYR A 116 0.49 9.08 11.65
CA TYR A 116 1.01 7.95 10.90
C TYR A 116 2.51 7.74 11.14
N GLN A 117 3.28 8.83 11.34
CA GLN A 117 4.72 8.72 11.59
C GLN A 117 4.97 8.01 12.92
N LYS A 118 4.23 8.40 13.97
CA LYS A 118 4.31 7.75 15.28
C LYS A 118 3.93 6.27 15.20
N PHE A 119 2.85 5.93 14.50
CA PHE A 119 2.42 4.53 14.34
C PHE A 119 3.45 3.70 13.59
N HIS A 120 4.00 4.26 12.51
CA HIS A 120 5.09 3.65 11.75
C HIS A 120 6.34 3.43 12.62
N ASP A 121 6.76 4.43 13.39
CA ASP A 121 7.98 4.33 14.19
C ASP A 121 7.84 3.31 15.32
N TRP A 122 6.66 3.19 15.93
CA TRP A 122 6.34 2.11 16.86
C TRP A 122 6.48 0.74 16.22
N GLU A 123 5.86 0.54 15.06
CA GLU A 123 5.93 -0.70 14.30
C GLU A 123 7.37 -1.07 13.94
N ARG A 124 8.11 -0.09 13.39
CA ARG A 124 9.52 -0.24 13.02
C ARG A 124 10.38 -0.64 14.22
N ASN A 125 10.22 0.04 15.35
CA ASN A 125 11.04 -0.20 16.54
C ASN A 125 10.71 -1.57 17.17
N TRP A 126 9.43 -1.96 17.17
CA TRP A 126 9.02 -3.28 17.62
C TRP A 126 9.65 -4.38 16.74
N VAL A 127 9.56 -4.27 15.42
CA VAL A 127 10.20 -5.22 14.50
C VAL A 127 11.71 -5.27 14.72
N PHE A 128 12.39 -4.12 14.84
CA PHE A 128 13.84 -4.10 15.11
C PHE A 128 14.20 -4.85 16.39
N SER A 129 13.46 -4.61 17.48
CA SER A 129 13.69 -5.28 18.76
C SER A 129 13.46 -6.79 18.63
N SER A 130 12.34 -7.20 18.04
CA SER A 130 11.96 -8.61 17.88
C SER A 130 12.98 -9.37 17.03
N VAL A 131 13.34 -8.85 15.86
CA VAL A 131 14.34 -9.46 14.97
C VAL A 131 15.73 -9.51 15.61
N SER A 132 16.11 -8.48 16.38
CA SER A 132 17.39 -8.47 17.09
C SER A 132 17.46 -9.56 18.16
N ASN A 133 16.33 -9.84 18.82
CA ASN A 133 16.15 -10.85 19.85
C ASN A 133 15.66 -12.21 19.31
N GLU A 134 15.67 -12.42 17.99
CA GLU A 134 15.29 -13.68 17.34
C GLU A 134 13.85 -14.14 17.65
N VAL A 135 12.97 -13.18 17.92
CA VAL A 135 11.53 -13.39 18.08
C VAL A 135 10.88 -13.42 16.70
N ASP A 136 10.04 -14.44 16.47
CA ASP A 136 9.24 -14.52 15.26
C ASP A 136 8.11 -13.48 15.26
N VAL A 137 8.35 -12.41 14.52
CA VAL A 137 7.44 -11.27 14.34
C VAL A 137 6.11 -11.70 13.71
N LYS A 138 6.10 -12.71 12.83
CA LYS A 138 4.89 -13.11 12.10
C LYS A 138 3.90 -13.88 12.98
N SER A 139 4.38 -14.57 14.01
CA SER A 139 3.54 -15.33 14.95
C SER A 139 3.27 -14.58 16.26
N THR A 140 4.05 -13.55 16.58
CA THR A 140 3.88 -12.78 17.81
C THR A 140 2.84 -11.67 17.64
N ALA A 141 1.92 -11.56 18.60
CA ALA A 141 0.96 -10.46 18.62
C ALA A 141 1.68 -9.11 18.78
N ASN A 142 1.38 -8.17 17.89
CA ASN A 142 1.92 -6.82 17.97
C ASN A 142 1.32 -6.08 19.18
N PRO A 143 2.13 -5.44 20.04
CA PRO A 143 1.64 -4.74 21.22
C PRO A 143 0.86 -3.46 20.92
N HIS A 144 0.94 -2.94 19.69
CA HIS A 144 0.29 -1.71 19.26
C HIS A 144 -0.99 -2.01 18.47
N GLU A 145 -2.13 -1.52 18.97
CA GLU A 145 -3.42 -1.60 18.28
C GLU A 145 -3.39 -0.91 16.89
N THR A 146 -2.49 0.06 16.70
CA THR A 146 -2.36 0.84 15.47
C THR A 146 -1.55 0.12 14.39
N SER A 147 -1.00 -1.05 14.66
CA SER A 147 -0.21 -1.84 13.70
C SER A 147 -1.00 -2.11 12.40
N MET A 148 -2.31 -2.39 12.51
CA MET A 148 -3.22 -2.58 11.37
C MET A 148 -3.35 -1.34 10.46
N LEU A 149 -2.95 -0.16 10.93
CA LEU A 149 -3.02 1.10 10.18
C LEU A 149 -1.74 1.37 9.38
N VAL A 150 -0.65 0.65 9.67
CA VAL A 150 0.63 0.78 9.00
C VAL A 150 0.66 -0.16 7.79
N LYS A 151 0.87 0.39 6.60
CA LYS A 151 0.91 -0.42 5.35
C LYS A 151 2.31 -0.89 4.99
N LYS A 152 3.33 -0.22 5.52
CA LYS A 152 4.72 -0.40 5.11
C LYS A 152 5.64 0.09 6.21
N ILE A 153 6.71 -0.64 6.43
CA ILE A 153 7.79 -0.25 7.35
C ILE A 153 8.99 0.17 6.51
N LEU A 154 9.46 1.40 6.69
CA LEU A 154 10.72 1.89 6.15
C LEU A 154 11.78 1.78 7.24
N TYR A 155 12.70 0.82 7.10
CA TYR A 155 13.73 0.59 8.10
C TYR A 155 14.83 1.65 8.03
N GLY A 156 15.16 2.13 6.84
CA GLY A 156 16.16 3.16 6.63
C GLY A 156 17.03 2.94 5.39
N GLY A 157 17.93 3.88 5.14
CA GLY A 157 18.92 3.78 4.07
C GLY A 157 20.03 2.79 4.43
N LEU A 158 20.43 1.94 3.48
CA LEU A 158 21.54 1.02 3.65
C LEU A 158 22.89 1.75 3.55
N TYR A 159 23.81 1.45 4.45
CA TYR A 159 25.22 1.80 4.26
C TYR A 159 25.81 1.01 3.07
N PRO A 160 26.86 1.51 2.39
CA PRO A 160 27.49 0.78 1.30
C PRO A 160 27.97 -0.63 1.67
N SER A 161 28.40 -0.85 2.92
CA SER A 161 28.77 -2.19 3.40
C SER A 161 27.56 -3.13 3.48
N ALA A 162 26.39 -2.63 3.84
CA ALA A 162 25.15 -3.41 3.89
C ALA A 162 24.70 -3.79 2.49
N ILE A 163 24.74 -2.86 1.53
CA ILE A 163 24.43 -3.15 0.12
C ILE A 163 25.36 -4.26 -0.40
N ARG A 164 26.66 -4.18 -0.08
CA ARG A 164 27.63 -5.23 -0.49
C ARG A 164 27.25 -6.60 0.05
N THR A 165 26.94 -6.70 1.35
CA THR A 165 26.53 -7.97 1.99
C THR A 165 25.26 -8.52 1.33
N VAL A 166 24.25 -7.68 1.15
CA VAL A 166 22.99 -8.10 0.51
C VAL A 166 23.23 -8.62 -0.91
N CYS A 167 24.11 -7.98 -1.69
CA CYS A 167 24.46 -8.46 -3.05
C CYS A 167 25.29 -9.76 -3.07
N GLN A 168 25.80 -10.24 -1.93
CA GLN A 168 26.46 -11.55 -1.83
C GLN A 168 25.44 -12.68 -1.61
N GLU A 169 24.32 -12.37 -0.95
CA GLU A 169 23.28 -13.32 -0.57
C GLU A 169 22.11 -13.34 -1.56
N TYR A 170 21.80 -12.19 -2.17
CA TYR A 170 20.63 -11.99 -3.02
C TYR A 170 21.01 -11.45 -4.39
N GLU A 171 20.37 -11.96 -5.43
CA GLU A 171 20.50 -11.41 -6.78
C GLU A 171 19.52 -10.25 -7.00
N PHE A 172 19.96 -9.26 -7.78
CA PHE A 172 19.14 -8.12 -8.19
C PHE A 172 18.98 -8.09 -9.69
N SER A 173 17.74 -7.94 -10.18
CA SER A 173 17.45 -7.84 -11.60
C SER A 173 16.58 -6.63 -11.95
N ILE A 174 17.01 -5.87 -12.96
CA ILE A 174 16.21 -4.78 -13.55
C ILE A 174 15.91 -5.16 -14.98
N ARG A 175 14.63 -5.34 -15.30
CA ARG A 175 14.16 -5.75 -16.63
C ARG A 175 14.90 -7.00 -17.15
N GLY A 176 15.08 -7.99 -16.29
CA GLY A 176 15.77 -9.25 -16.59
C GLY A 176 17.30 -9.20 -16.59
N LYS A 177 17.91 -8.00 -16.50
CA LYS A 177 19.37 -7.87 -16.41
C LYS A 177 19.81 -7.91 -14.95
N LYS A 178 20.70 -8.85 -14.60
CA LYS A 178 21.34 -8.90 -13.29
C LYS A 178 22.24 -7.68 -13.08
N ILE A 179 22.21 -7.12 -11.88
CA ILE A 179 23.06 -6.01 -11.44
C ILE A 179 23.75 -6.39 -10.13
N GLY A 180 25.02 -6.04 -9.99
CA GLY A 180 25.80 -6.28 -8.79
C GLY A 180 26.01 -5.00 -7.98
N PHE A 181 26.83 -5.13 -6.93
CA PHE A 181 27.17 -4.04 -6.03
C PHE A 181 27.77 -2.82 -6.77
N ASP A 182 28.66 -3.04 -7.74
CA ASP A 182 29.34 -1.96 -8.46
C ASP A 182 28.38 -1.21 -9.39
N GLU A 183 27.49 -1.90 -10.09
CA GLU A 183 26.41 -1.25 -10.86
C GLU A 183 25.49 -0.46 -9.95
N ILE A 184 25.11 -1.02 -8.80
CA ILE A 184 24.21 -0.36 -7.86
C ILE A 184 24.85 0.93 -7.34
N LYS A 185 26.10 0.87 -6.90
CA LYS A 185 26.86 2.02 -6.41
C LYS A 185 27.02 3.11 -7.46
N LYS A 186 27.18 2.74 -8.73
CA LYS A 186 27.32 3.70 -9.85
C LYS A 186 26.00 4.35 -10.23
N GLN A 187 24.92 3.58 -10.28
CA GLN A 187 23.65 4.02 -10.86
C GLN A 187 22.68 4.61 -9.83
N PHE A 188 22.87 4.29 -8.55
CA PHE A 188 21.96 4.71 -7.48
C PHE A 188 22.70 5.42 -6.35
N SER A 189 22.08 6.46 -5.80
CA SER A 189 22.63 7.28 -4.71
C SER A 189 22.22 6.79 -3.34
N LYS A 190 21.13 6.01 -3.27
CA LYS A 190 20.54 5.52 -2.02
C LYS A 190 19.79 4.21 -2.27
N VAL A 191 19.90 3.30 -1.32
CA VAL A 191 19.05 2.10 -1.24
C VAL A 191 18.33 2.13 0.10
N VAL A 192 17.01 2.01 0.11
CA VAL A 192 16.20 1.95 1.34
C VAL A 192 15.60 0.55 1.46
N LEU A 193 15.78 -0.09 2.63
CA LEU A 193 15.12 -1.34 2.96
C LEU A 193 13.74 -1.08 3.56
N ALA A 194 12.75 -1.85 3.13
CA ALA A 194 11.38 -1.78 3.62
C ALA A 194 10.70 -3.15 3.62
N THR A 195 9.55 -3.24 4.28
CA THR A 195 8.62 -4.37 4.16
C THR A 195 7.20 -3.88 3.94
N ASP A 196 6.44 -4.56 3.09
CA ASP A 196 5.00 -4.36 2.94
C ASP A 196 4.21 -5.17 3.99
N LEU A 197 3.24 -4.53 4.63
CA LEU A 197 2.36 -5.14 5.63
C LEU A 197 1.00 -5.50 5.00
N PRO A 198 0.28 -6.50 5.54
CA PRO A 198 0.58 -7.26 6.77
C PRO A 198 1.55 -8.44 6.59
N GLY A 199 1.93 -8.79 5.36
CA GLY A 199 2.74 -9.99 5.07
C GLY A 199 4.22 -9.92 5.46
N TYR A 200 4.71 -8.74 5.86
CA TYR A 200 6.12 -8.44 6.05
C TYR A 200 6.96 -8.76 4.80
N GLU A 201 6.43 -8.49 3.62
CA GLU A 201 7.10 -8.82 2.34
C GLU A 201 8.27 -7.87 2.10
N PRO A 202 9.53 -8.35 2.06
CA PRO A 202 10.69 -7.47 1.88
C PRO A 202 10.74 -6.83 0.50
N LEU A 203 11.16 -5.57 0.48
CA LEU A 203 11.36 -4.80 -0.73
C LEU A 203 12.42 -3.72 -0.51
N MET A 204 12.99 -3.22 -1.61
CA MET A 204 13.97 -2.15 -1.57
C MET A 204 13.64 -1.04 -2.56
N TYR A 205 13.99 0.19 -2.19
CA TYR A 205 13.87 1.36 -3.07
C TYR A 205 15.24 1.88 -3.47
N PHE A 206 15.53 1.90 -4.76
CA PHE A 206 16.81 2.38 -5.30
C PHE A 206 16.64 3.78 -5.90
N ARG A 207 17.32 4.79 -5.34
CA ARG A 207 17.26 6.18 -5.81
C ARG A 207 18.12 6.35 -7.06
N SER A 208 17.50 6.56 -8.22
CA SER A 208 18.22 6.74 -9.49
C SER A 208 19.07 8.01 -9.50
N ASN A 209 20.33 7.93 -9.96
CA ASN A 209 21.17 9.10 -10.19
C ASN A 209 20.78 9.87 -11.45
N GLN A 210 20.14 9.20 -12.41
CA GLN A 210 19.80 9.79 -13.71
C GLN A 210 18.46 10.52 -13.71
N LYS A 211 17.50 10.02 -12.92
CA LYS A 211 16.13 10.53 -12.87
C LYS A 211 15.71 10.74 -11.43
N ARG A 212 14.82 11.71 -11.19
CA ARG A 212 14.24 11.97 -9.86
C ARG A 212 13.10 11.00 -9.57
N GLU A 213 13.48 9.74 -9.36
CA GLU A 213 12.59 8.62 -9.08
C GLU A 213 13.29 7.55 -8.22
N TYR A 214 12.49 6.66 -7.64
CA TYR A 214 12.97 5.42 -7.03
C TYR A 214 12.51 4.23 -7.85
N LEU A 215 13.35 3.20 -7.93
CA LEU A 215 12.97 1.89 -8.44
C LEU A 215 12.52 1.04 -7.25
N LYS A 216 11.30 0.51 -7.30
CA LYS A 216 10.81 -0.47 -6.32
C LYS A 216 11.28 -1.86 -6.76
N MET A 217 12.09 -2.47 -5.93
CA MET A 217 12.58 -3.83 -6.06
C MET A 217 11.80 -4.72 -5.09
N VAL A 218 11.16 -5.78 -5.58
CA VAL A 218 10.38 -6.73 -4.75
C VAL A 218 11.01 -8.10 -4.81
N GLN A 219 10.83 -8.90 -3.76
CA GLN A 219 11.28 -10.29 -3.80
C GLN A 219 10.41 -11.15 -4.71
N ASP A 220 11.05 -12.06 -5.44
CA ASP A 220 10.38 -13.19 -6.05
C ASP A 220 10.32 -14.39 -5.08
N ARG A 221 9.87 -15.54 -5.58
CA ARG A 221 9.68 -16.75 -4.77
C ARG A 221 11.00 -17.36 -4.31
N ASP A 222 12.09 -17.06 -5.00
CA ASP A 222 13.43 -17.57 -4.67
C ASP A 222 14.17 -16.60 -3.72
N GLY A 223 13.48 -15.55 -3.25
CA GLY A 223 14.03 -14.52 -2.37
C GLY A 223 14.84 -13.43 -3.09
N ASN A 224 15.02 -13.53 -4.40
CA ASN A 224 15.79 -12.56 -5.19
C ASN A 224 14.99 -11.31 -5.51
N PHE A 225 15.66 -10.17 -5.68
CA PHE A 225 15.01 -8.89 -5.89
C PHE A 225 14.88 -8.56 -7.38
N LYS A 226 13.66 -8.29 -7.83
CA LYS A 226 13.37 -7.84 -9.18
C LYS A 226 12.67 -6.49 -9.21
N PHE A 227 12.94 -5.72 -10.24
CA PHE A 227 12.25 -4.47 -10.51
C PHE A 227 10.75 -4.72 -10.73
N GLU A 228 9.91 -4.01 -9.98
CA GLU A 228 8.45 -3.99 -10.17
C GLU A 228 8.03 -2.73 -10.95
N ARG A 229 8.31 -1.56 -10.38
CA ARG A 229 7.83 -0.28 -10.91
C ARG A 229 8.65 0.91 -10.41
N PHE A 230 8.46 2.05 -11.05
CA PHE A 230 9.00 3.33 -10.57
C PHE A 230 8.07 3.96 -9.53
N THR A 231 8.66 4.63 -8.56
CA THR A 231 7.98 5.55 -7.63
C THR A 231 8.27 6.98 -8.08
N PRO A 232 7.27 7.72 -8.59
CA PRO A 232 7.46 9.06 -9.14
C PRO A 232 7.76 10.10 -8.07
N SER A 233 8.39 11.23 -8.44
CA SER A 233 8.79 12.27 -7.47
C SER A 233 7.66 13.16 -6.92
N ARG A 234 6.46 13.08 -7.50
CA ARG A 234 5.34 13.95 -7.15
C ARG A 234 4.44 13.41 -6.03
N VAL A 235 4.78 12.26 -5.44
CA VAL A 235 3.98 11.65 -4.36
C VAL A 235 4.63 11.91 -3.00
N GLY A 236 3.83 12.14 -1.96
CA GLY A 236 4.35 12.38 -0.60
C GLY A 236 5.27 11.26 -0.09
N PHE A 237 4.99 10.03 -0.50
CA PHE A 237 5.85 8.87 -0.20
C PHE A 237 7.29 9.01 -0.73
N PHE A 238 7.48 9.67 -1.88
CA PHE A 238 8.81 9.96 -2.41
C PHE A 238 9.60 10.87 -1.47
N LEU A 239 8.96 11.92 -0.93
CA LEU A 239 9.59 12.84 0.01
C LEU A 239 10.01 12.12 1.29
N TRP A 240 9.22 11.15 1.74
CA TRP A 240 9.59 10.33 2.89
C TRP A 240 10.85 9.50 2.62
N LEU A 241 10.96 8.83 1.46
CA LEU A 241 12.19 8.12 1.07
C LEU A 241 13.40 9.07 0.97
N GLU A 242 13.20 10.29 0.46
CA GLU A 242 14.28 11.29 0.40
C GLU A 242 14.77 11.70 1.79
N SER A 243 13.88 11.79 2.79
CA SER A 243 14.24 12.15 4.17
C SER A 243 15.12 11.12 4.89
N LEU A 244 15.16 9.87 4.41
CA LEU A 244 15.94 8.80 5.05
C LEU A 244 17.42 8.88 4.65
N GLY A 245 18.29 9.10 5.62
CA GLY A 245 19.74 8.92 5.43
C GLY A 245 20.16 7.44 5.54
N PRO A 246 21.43 7.12 5.23
CA PRO A 246 22.02 5.84 5.60
C PRO A 246 21.99 5.65 7.12
N SER A 247 21.33 4.58 7.57
CA SER A 247 21.17 4.24 8.99
C SER A 247 21.29 2.74 9.26
N LEU A 248 21.27 1.88 8.23
CA LEU A 248 21.26 0.43 8.37
C LEU A 248 22.60 -0.19 7.99
N GLY A 249 23.23 -0.84 8.97
CA GLY A 249 24.44 -1.64 8.78
C GLY A 249 24.12 -3.07 8.33
N SER A 250 25.16 -3.80 7.90
CA SER A 250 25.02 -5.14 7.32
C SER A 250 24.31 -6.12 8.25
N ARG A 251 24.69 -6.17 9.54
CA ARG A 251 24.15 -7.14 10.50
C ARG A 251 22.63 -7.07 10.66
N ILE A 252 22.08 -5.87 10.89
CA ILE A 252 20.64 -5.73 11.06
C ILE A 252 19.89 -5.91 9.75
N THR A 253 20.51 -5.53 8.63
CA THR A 253 19.95 -5.72 7.28
C THR A 253 19.76 -7.22 7.00
N SER A 254 20.80 -8.04 7.22
CA SER A 254 20.70 -9.49 7.06
C SER A 254 19.66 -10.09 8.00
N LYS A 255 19.66 -9.73 9.30
CA LYS A 255 18.64 -10.24 10.24
C LYS A 255 17.19 -9.95 9.80
N ILE A 256 16.92 -8.75 9.27
CA ILE A 256 15.58 -8.41 8.76
C ILE A 256 15.24 -9.26 7.54
N LEU A 257 16.17 -9.41 6.60
CA LEU A 257 15.95 -10.24 5.41
C LEU A 257 15.78 -11.72 5.78
N ASP A 258 16.59 -12.26 6.69
CA ASP A 258 16.50 -13.65 7.15
C ASP A 258 15.18 -13.98 7.84
N ALA A 259 14.58 -12.99 8.52
CA ALA A 259 13.30 -13.13 9.20
C ALA A 259 12.11 -13.12 8.21
N PHE A 260 12.24 -12.46 7.07
CA PHE A 260 11.10 -12.11 6.24
C PHE A 260 11.16 -12.60 4.80
N SER A 261 12.35 -12.86 4.27
CA SER A 261 12.53 -13.42 2.93
C SER A 261 11.84 -14.79 2.82
N PRO A 262 11.23 -15.11 1.66
CA PRO A 262 10.81 -16.47 1.35
C PRO A 262 12.01 -17.42 1.48
N ARG A 263 11.84 -18.51 2.24
CA ARG A 263 12.78 -19.64 2.27
C ARG A 263 12.24 -20.77 1.42
#